data_AF-A0A1V9YNZ6-F1
#
_entry.id   AF-A0A1V9YNZ6-F1
#
_cell.length_a   1.000
_cell.length_b   1.000
_cell.length_c   1.000
_cell.angle_alpha   90.00
_cell.angle_beta   90.00
_cell.angle_gamma   90.00
#
_symmetry.space_group_name_H-M   'P 1'
#
loop_
_entity.id
_entity.type
_entity.pdbx_description
1 polymer ?
#
loop_
_entity_poly.entity_id
_entity_poly.type
_entity_poly.pdbx_seq_one_letter_code
_entity_poly.pdbx_strand_id
1 'polypeptide(L)'
;MAATAHDKFTLRSEHCFARLHITLATPKQEGAENLVLQPMHTKLALTSVLKQVFGGMAVATHPFDVLSHERTHKTLQRYACIVRIDSRSLSTLWAAWSMVTTIDKMPCKVEVVQVGASLMDLASPRYLNV
;
A
#
# COMPACT_ATOMS: atom_id res chain seq x y z
N MET A 1 20.90 -46.16 7.23
CA MET A 1 21.02 -44.76 6.78
C MET A 1 19.92 -43.97 7.46
N ALA A 2 20.25 -43.11 8.43
CA ALA A 2 19.25 -42.29 9.12
C ALA A 2 18.82 -41.15 8.19
N ALA A 3 17.51 -41.04 7.93
CA ALA A 3 16.94 -39.93 7.17
C ALA A 3 17.21 -38.62 7.91
N THR A 4 17.80 -37.65 7.23
CA THR A 4 17.97 -36.28 7.73
C THR A 4 16.60 -35.71 8.08
N ALA A 5 16.35 -35.46 9.36
CA ALA A 5 15.15 -34.79 9.82
C ALA A 5 15.15 -33.37 9.23
N HIS A 6 14.23 -33.11 8.31
CA HIS A 6 14.00 -31.75 7.82
C HIS A 6 13.18 -31.02 8.88
N ASP A 7 13.81 -30.10 9.62
CA ASP A 7 13.09 -29.21 10.51
C ASP A 7 12.13 -28.34 9.70
N LYS A 8 10.83 -28.45 10.00
CA LYS A 8 9.81 -27.57 9.41
C LYS A 8 9.90 -26.21 10.06
N PHE A 9 10.57 -25.27 9.40
CA PHE A 9 10.55 -23.87 9.78
C PHE A 9 9.22 -23.23 9.35
N THR A 10 8.36 -22.91 10.31
CA THR A 10 7.23 -22.02 10.08
C THR A 10 7.64 -20.59 10.40
N LEU A 11 7.82 -19.77 9.37
CA LEU A 11 8.04 -18.34 9.52
C LEU A 11 6.69 -17.67 9.82
N ARG A 12 6.40 -17.49 11.11
CA ARG A 12 5.24 -16.69 11.55
C ARG A 12 5.59 -15.22 11.38
N SER A 13 5.43 -14.69 10.17
CA SER A 13 5.54 -13.25 9.97
C SER A 13 4.27 -12.58 10.49
N GLU A 14 4.40 -11.84 11.59
CA GLU A 14 3.31 -11.02 12.14
C GLU A 14 2.89 -9.92 11.18
N HIS A 15 3.79 -9.56 10.25
CA HIS A 15 3.55 -8.55 9.24
C HIS A 15 3.62 -9.11 7.83
N CYS A 16 2.85 -8.48 6.95
CA CYS A 16 3.02 -8.56 5.51
C CYS A 16 3.26 -7.15 4.96
N PHE A 17 3.73 -7.10 3.72
CA PHE A 17 4.06 -5.87 3.05
C PHE A 17 3.32 -5.81 1.72
N ALA A 18 2.74 -4.66 1.40
CA ALA A 18 2.06 -4.46 0.14
C ALA A 18 2.65 -3.28 -0.63
N ARG A 19 2.77 -3.42 -1.95
CA ARG A 19 3.05 -2.32 -2.88
C ARG A 19 1.74 -1.81 -3.43
N LEU A 20 1.49 -0.53 -3.21
CA LEU A 20 0.35 0.22 -3.73
C LEU A 20 0.81 1.09 -4.90
N HIS A 21 0.05 1.09 -5.99
CA HIS A 21 0.15 2.11 -7.03
C HIS A 21 -1.01 3.08 -6.88
N ILE A 22 -0.69 4.36 -6.83
CA ILE A 22 -1.64 5.47 -6.70
C ILE A 22 -1.55 6.29 -7.97
N THR A 23 -2.66 6.43 -8.67
CA THR A 23 -2.79 7.31 -9.83
C THR A 23 -3.73 8.45 -9.47
N LEU A 24 -3.24 9.69 -9.51
CA LEU A 24 -4.07 10.88 -9.32
C LEU A 24 -4.56 11.39 -10.68
N ALA A 25 -5.86 11.66 -10.77
CA ALA A 25 -6.42 12.36 -11.92
C ALA A 25 -6.26 13.87 -11.70
N THR A 26 -5.21 14.46 -12.29
CA THR A 26 -5.05 15.91 -12.30
C THR A 26 -6.01 16.55 -13.29
N PRO A 27 -6.84 17.54 -12.88
CA PRO A 27 -7.53 18.39 -13.83
C PRO A 27 -6.47 19.14 -14.66
N LYS A 28 -6.79 19.42 -15.93
CA LYS A 28 -5.93 20.15 -16.88
C LYS A 28 -5.75 21.62 -16.48
N GLN A 29 -5.25 21.88 -15.27
CA GLN A 29 -4.91 23.22 -14.81
C GLN A 29 -3.40 23.42 -14.82
N GLU A 30 -2.97 24.61 -15.26
CA GLU A 30 -1.59 25.06 -15.18
C GLU A 30 -1.12 25.00 -13.72
N GLY A 31 0.02 24.34 -13.47
CA GLY A 31 0.60 24.14 -12.13
C GLY A 31 0.51 22.70 -11.59
N ALA A 32 -0.25 21.81 -12.24
CA ALA A 32 -0.39 20.40 -11.84
C ALA A 32 0.93 19.60 -11.88
N GLU A 33 1.94 20.05 -12.63
CA GLU A 33 3.22 19.34 -12.75
C GLU A 33 4.06 19.39 -11.46
N ASN A 34 3.88 20.45 -10.66
CA ASN A 34 4.57 20.67 -9.39
C ASN A 34 3.85 20.08 -8.18
N LEU A 35 2.67 19.48 -8.37
CA LEU A 35 1.98 18.79 -7.28
C LEU A 35 2.83 17.58 -6.86
N VAL A 36 3.22 17.55 -5.59
CA VAL A 36 3.91 16.44 -4.94
C VAL A 36 3.00 15.91 -3.85
N LEU A 37 2.47 14.70 -4.05
CA LEU A 37 1.68 14.03 -3.04
C LEU A 37 2.56 13.69 -1.85
N GLN A 38 2.25 14.26 -0.68
CA GLN A 38 2.97 14.00 0.55
C GLN A 38 2.57 12.61 1.12
N PRO A 39 3.51 11.83 1.69
CA PRO A 39 3.19 10.52 2.29
C PRO A 39 2.11 10.62 3.38
N MET A 40 2.07 11.76 4.09
CA MET A 40 1.06 12.05 5.10
C MET A 40 -0.35 12.10 4.51
N HIS A 41 -0.53 12.74 3.34
CA HIS A 41 -1.84 12.82 2.69
C HIS A 41 -2.32 11.43 2.25
N THR A 42 -1.41 10.60 1.74
CA THR A 42 -1.70 9.19 1.43
C THR A 42 -2.11 8.42 2.69
N LYS A 43 -1.33 8.47 3.78
CA LYS A 43 -1.66 7.76 5.03
C LYS A 43 -3.03 8.21 5.59
N LEU A 44 -3.30 9.53 5.56
CA LEU A 44 -4.57 10.09 6.02
C LEU A 44 -5.74 9.61 5.17
N ALA A 45 -5.62 9.62 3.84
CA ALA A 45 -6.68 9.18 2.95
C ALA A 45 -7.01 7.68 3.13
N LEU A 46 -5.99 6.82 3.16
CA LEU A 46 -6.15 5.39 3.41
C LEU A 46 -6.81 5.13 4.78
N THR A 47 -6.40 5.87 5.82
CA THR A 47 -6.98 5.77 7.17
C THR A 47 -8.43 6.28 7.22
N SER A 48 -8.72 7.36 6.50
CA SER A 48 -10.05 7.97 6.48
C SER A 48 -11.07 7.05 5.82
N VAL A 49 -10.69 6.37 4.74
CA VAL A 49 -11.57 5.39 4.08
C VAL A 49 -11.74 4.14 4.94
N LEU A 50 -10.70 3.65 5.61
CA LEU A 50 -10.83 2.57 6.60
C LEU A 50 -11.86 2.94 7.68
N LYS A 51 -11.79 4.16 8.22
CA LYS A 51 -12.76 4.69 9.19
C LYS A 51 -14.17 4.77 8.61
N GLN A 52 -14.31 5.20 7.36
CA GLN A 52 -15.60 5.36 6.70
C GLN A 52 -16.28 4.01 6.44
N VAL A 53 -15.52 3.01 5.99
CA VAL A 53 -16.07 1.70 5.59
C VAL A 53 -16.29 0.79 6.81
N PHE A 54 -15.37 0.80 7.77
CA PHE A 54 -15.36 -0.16 8.88
C PHE A 54 -15.48 0.49 10.27
N GLY A 55 -15.62 1.81 10.35
CA GLY A 55 -15.79 2.56 11.60
C GLY A 55 -14.48 2.94 12.30
N GLY A 56 -14.59 3.78 13.32
CA GLY A 56 -13.41 4.31 14.05
C GLY A 56 -12.58 3.25 14.76
N MET A 57 -13.22 2.18 15.24
CA MET A 57 -12.54 1.04 15.87
C MET A 57 -11.59 0.33 14.91
N ALA A 58 -11.97 0.20 13.64
CA ALA A 58 -11.16 -0.45 12.62
C ALA A 58 -9.79 0.21 12.43
N VAL A 59 -9.71 1.54 12.60
CA VAL A 59 -8.44 2.27 12.51
C VAL A 59 -7.47 1.85 13.61
N ALA A 60 -7.98 1.58 14.81
CA ALA A 60 -7.16 1.15 15.95
C ALA A 60 -6.78 -0.34 15.85
N THR A 61 -7.68 -1.18 15.34
CA THR A 61 -7.45 -2.64 15.25
C THR A 61 -6.67 -3.07 14.03
N HIS A 62 -6.63 -2.25 12.98
CA HIS A 62 -5.93 -2.52 11.73
C HIS A 62 -4.86 -1.46 11.43
N PRO A 63 -3.83 -1.34 12.28
CA PRO A 63 -2.76 -0.38 12.05
C PRO A 63 -1.93 -0.78 10.83
N PHE A 64 -1.43 0.24 10.13
CA PHE A 64 -0.49 0.08 9.03
C PHE A 64 0.48 1.27 8.97
N ASP A 65 1.65 1.02 8.41
CA ASP A 65 2.69 2.02 8.22
C ASP A 65 3.06 2.18 6.76
N VAL A 66 3.26 3.42 6.32
CA VAL A 66 3.83 3.74 5.00
C VAL A 66 5.34 3.76 5.15
N LEU A 67 6.03 2.84 4.49
CA LEU A 67 7.49 2.67 4.56
C LEU A 67 8.23 3.42 3.45
N SER A 68 7.65 3.43 2.25
CA SER A 68 8.18 4.18 1.10
C SER A 68 7.01 4.83 0.36
N HIS A 69 7.27 5.99 -0.24
CA HIS A 69 6.31 6.74 -1.03
C HIS A 69 7.06 7.54 -2.09
N GLU A 70 7.09 7.02 -3.31
CA GLU A 70 7.91 7.52 -4.41
C GLU A 70 7.03 7.90 -5.60
N ARG A 71 7.36 9.01 -6.24
CA ARG A 71 6.69 9.43 -7.49
C ARG A 71 7.32 8.68 -8.65
N THR A 72 6.57 7.74 -9.25
CA THR A 72 7.05 6.91 -10.35
C THR A 72 6.95 7.60 -11.70
N HIS A 73 5.96 8.48 -11.89
CA HIS A 73 5.80 9.22 -13.14
C HIS A 73 5.37 10.67 -12.89
N LYS A 74 6.15 11.63 -13.40
CA LYS A 74 5.90 13.06 -13.19
C LYS A 74 4.61 13.53 -13.86
N THR A 75 4.47 13.31 -15.17
CA THR A 75 3.33 13.87 -15.93
C THR A 75 2.01 13.14 -15.70
N LEU A 76 2.05 11.88 -15.25
CA LEU A 76 0.82 11.09 -14.97
C LEU A 76 0.47 11.05 -13.49
N GLN A 77 1.21 11.77 -12.65
CA GLN A 77 1.01 11.83 -11.20
C GLN A 77 0.78 10.44 -10.58
N ARG A 78 1.71 9.53 -10.91
CA ARG A 78 1.72 8.16 -10.40
C ARG A 78 2.72 8.05 -9.26
N TYR A 79 2.30 7.36 -8.21
CA TYR A 79 3.08 7.12 -7.02
C TYR A 79 3.08 5.62 -6.72
N ALA A 80 4.23 5.11 -6.28
CA ALA A 80 4.36 3.80 -5.68
C ALA A 80 4.56 3.98 -4.17
N CYS A 81 3.85 3.19 -3.39
CA CYS A 81 3.90 3.23 -1.95
C CYS A 81 4.10 1.81 -1.42
N ILE A 82 5.01 1.63 -0.46
CA ILE A 82 5.16 0.36 0.25
C ILE A 82 4.57 0.54 1.62
N VAL A 83 3.66 -0.35 2.00
CA VAL A 83 3.01 -0.35 3.31
C VAL A 83 3.33 -1.64 4.07
N ARG A 84 3.57 -1.51 5.38
CA ARG A 84 3.64 -2.62 6.32
C ARG A 84 2.31 -2.77 7.03
N ILE A 85 1.83 -4.00 7.11
CA ILE A 85 0.48 -4.34 7.56
C ILE A 85 0.61 -5.50 8.55
N ASP A 86 -0.18 -5.54 9.64
CA ASP A 86 -0.39 -6.79 10.39
C ASP A 86 -1.04 -7.81 9.44
N SER A 87 -0.47 -9.00 9.30
CA SER A 87 -0.93 -10.04 8.38
C SER A 87 -2.44 -10.33 8.50
N ARG A 88 -3.01 -10.20 9.72
CA ARG A 88 -4.45 -10.40 9.98
C ARG A 88 -5.33 -9.28 9.44
N SER A 89 -4.76 -8.10 9.22
CA SER A 89 -5.45 -6.89 8.76
C SER A 89 -5.46 -6.73 7.24
N LEU A 90 -4.72 -7.58 6.51
CA LEU A 90 -4.53 -7.45 5.07
C LEU A 90 -5.86 -7.38 4.29
N SER A 91 -6.78 -8.30 4.56
CA SER A 91 -8.06 -8.38 3.84
C SER A 91 -8.93 -7.13 4.08
N THR A 92 -9.06 -6.69 5.33
CA THR A 92 -9.81 -5.49 5.71
C THR A 92 -9.20 -4.23 5.08
N LEU A 93 -7.87 -4.08 5.16
CA LEU A 93 -7.17 -2.93 4.61
C LEU A 93 -7.25 -2.90 3.09
N TRP A 94 -7.09 -4.04 2.41
CA TRP A 94 -7.26 -4.13 0.96
C TRP A 94 -8.66 -3.70 0.54
N ALA A 95 -9.70 -4.23 1.20
CA ALA A 95 -11.08 -3.85 0.92
C ALA A 95 -11.29 -2.33 1.08
N ALA A 96 -10.79 -1.74 2.18
CA ALA A 96 -10.87 -0.30 2.38
C ALA A 96 -10.12 0.48 1.29
N TRP A 97 -8.89 0.10 0.97
CA TRP A 97 -8.06 0.85 0.02
C TRP A 97 -8.59 0.80 -1.41
N SER A 98 -9.26 -0.30 -1.79
CA SER A 98 -9.95 -0.40 -3.08
C SER A 98 -11.09 0.61 -3.24
N MET A 99 -11.62 1.14 -2.13
CA MET A 99 -12.68 2.15 -2.09
C MET A 99 -12.15 3.58 -2.01
N VAL A 100 -10.83 3.79 -2.05
CA VAL A 100 -10.24 5.13 -2.01
C VAL A 100 -10.40 5.79 -3.38
N THR A 101 -11.30 6.77 -3.43
CA THR A 101 -11.63 7.51 -4.67
C THR A 101 -11.04 8.92 -4.70
N THR A 102 -10.59 9.45 -3.56
CA THR A 102 -9.98 10.78 -3.49
C THR A 102 -8.80 10.82 -2.52
N ILE A 103 -7.74 11.55 -2.91
CA ILE A 103 -6.59 11.87 -2.05
C ILE A 103 -6.28 13.36 -2.25
N ASP A 104 -6.17 14.12 -1.18
CA ASP A 104 -5.88 15.57 -1.23
C ASP A 104 -6.83 16.34 -2.17
N LYS A 105 -8.13 16.02 -2.10
CA LYS A 105 -9.21 16.55 -2.96
C LYS A 105 -9.10 16.19 -4.45
N MET A 106 -8.14 15.35 -4.83
CA MET A 106 -7.94 14.89 -6.20
C MET A 106 -8.58 13.51 -6.37
N PRO A 107 -9.35 13.26 -7.45
CA PRO A 107 -9.80 11.92 -7.76
C PRO A 107 -8.60 11.00 -7.96
N CYS A 108 -8.67 9.79 -7.42
CA CYS A 108 -7.56 8.84 -7.47
C CYS A 108 -8.03 7.41 -7.72
N LYS A 109 -7.08 6.60 -8.17
CA LYS A 109 -7.18 5.14 -8.20
C LYS A 109 -6.04 4.58 -7.36
N VAL A 110 -6.37 3.73 -6.39
CA VAL A 110 -5.41 3.01 -5.56
C VAL A 110 -5.49 1.53 -5.89
N GLU A 111 -4.35 0.94 -6.25
CA GLU A 111 -4.24 -0.47 -6.63
C GLU A 111 -3.20 -1.17 -5.78
N VAL A 112 -3.58 -2.29 -5.16
CA VAL A 112 -2.61 -3.18 -4.52
C VAL A 112 -2.00 -4.04 -5.63
N VAL A 113 -0.73 -3.79 -5.97
CA VAL A 113 -0.05 -4.46 -7.09
C VAL A 113 0.62 -5.74 -6.63
N GLN A 114 1.20 -5.73 -5.44
CA GLN A 114 1.94 -6.87 -4.91
C GLN A 114 1.79 -6.96 -3.41
N VAL A 115 1.74 -8.19 -2.89
CA VAL A 115 1.83 -8.48 -1.46
C VAL A 115 2.95 -9.50 -1.26
N GLY A 116 3.81 -9.28 -0.27
CA GLY A 116 4.91 -10.16 0.10
C GLY A 116 4.95 -10.38 1.61
N ALA A 117 5.51 -11.52 2.02
CA ALA A 117 5.77 -11.80 3.44
C ALA A 117 6.96 -10.99 3.96
N SER A 118 7.87 -10.60 3.07
CA SER A 118 9.04 -9.76 3.37
C SER A 118 9.25 -8.65 2.33
N LEU A 119 10.06 -7.64 2.69
CA LEU A 119 10.52 -6.62 1.74
C LEU A 119 11.40 -7.22 0.63
N MET A 120 12.10 -8.33 0.91
CA MET A 120 12.91 -9.02 -0.10
C MET A 120 12.03 -9.64 -1.19
N ASP A 121 10.85 -10.17 -0.81
CA ASP A 121 9.90 -10.69 -1.80
C ASP A 121 9.35 -9.58 -2.71
N LEU A 122 9.11 -8.39 -2.14
CA LEU A 122 8.69 -7.19 -2.88
C LEU A 122 9.80 -6.62 -3.79
N ALA A 123 11.06 -6.78 -3.39
CA ALA A 123 12.23 -6.37 -4.17
C ALA A 123 12.65 -7.41 -5.21
N SER A 124 11.93 -8.53 -5.31
CA SER A 124 12.27 -9.59 -6.25
C SER A 124 12.18 -9.10 -7.70
N PRO A 125 13.21 -9.34 -8.54
CA PRO A 125 13.24 -8.93 -9.95
C PRO A 125 12.04 -9.45 -10.77
N ARG A 126 11.41 -10.54 -10.31
CA ARG A 126 10.18 -11.08 -10.92
C ARG A 126 9.05 -10.06 -11.00
N TYR A 127 9.06 -9.06 -10.12
CA TYR A 127 7.99 -8.08 -9.97
C TYR A 127 8.43 -6.62 -10.18
N LEU A 128 9.68 -6.40 -10.58
CA LEU A 128 10.23 -5.06 -10.83
C LEU A 128 10.16 -4.64 -12.31
N ASN A 129 9.84 -5.56 -13.22
CA ASN A 129 9.75 -5.33 -14.68
C ASN A 129 8.30 -5.22 -15.21
N VAL A 130 7.34 -4.88 -14.35
CA VAL A 130 5.92 -4.69 -14.73
C VAL A 130 5.56 -3.21 -14.68
#